data_AF-A0A5B3GGP4-F1
#
_entry.id   AF-A0A5B3GGP4-F1
#
_cell.length_a   1.000
_cell.length_b   1.000
_cell.length_c   1.000
_cell.angle_alpha   90.00
_cell.angle_beta   90.00
_cell.angle_gamma   90.00
#
_symmetry.space_group_name_H-M   'P 1'
#
loop_
_entity.id
_entity.type
_entity.pdbx_description
1 polymer ?
#
loop_
_entity_poly.entity_id
_entity_poly.type
_entity_poly.pdbx_seq_one_letter_code
_entity_poly.pdbx_strand_id
1 'polypeptide(L)'
;MRKINMSWQSVLLSVALLGLAACTGDFEDINRNPNQVTEEQMDALNYKTGTKFKSLQSLVIPVQEHMYQFNESLSGGPFGGYIGATVDTWQTKFETYNPSADWRKWPFANVITETYTPYKGIVNGTEDEVAIAFARLLRVAIMHRVTDSYGPIPYSKLESNESVYVEYDSQEAVYTKMFEELDEAIEILGRNTTLPAEAWSRYDGVYYGNIAQWLKYANSLKLRMAMRLSYVKSDVARAKAAEAIAGGVIEANADNAAMHAAENRTTLIYNDWGDHRVGADILCYMNGYKDPRMEKMFLANDVGDYVGIRIGIDVTSKSQAVSKYSNMIVASDTPYLWFNAAEATFLRAEYELRWG
;
A
#
# COMPACT_ATOMS: atom_id res chain seq x y z
N MET A 1 -34.62 44.15 -61.47
CA MET A 1 -33.63 44.32 -60.38
C MET A 1 -34.31 45.04 -59.21
N ARG A 2 -34.66 44.33 -58.13
CA ARG A 2 -35.11 44.95 -56.87
C ARG A 2 -33.87 45.21 -56.01
N LYS A 3 -33.55 46.47 -55.75
CA LYS A 3 -32.49 46.85 -54.80
C LYS A 3 -32.99 46.56 -53.38
N ILE A 4 -32.41 45.58 -52.71
CA ILE A 4 -32.62 45.37 -51.28
C ILE A 4 -31.80 46.45 -50.56
N ASN A 5 -32.46 47.23 -49.69
CA ASN A 5 -31.85 48.35 -48.97
C ASN A 5 -30.76 47.85 -48.00
N MET A 6 -29.53 48.26 -48.26
CA MET A 6 -28.32 47.83 -47.55
C MET A 6 -28.29 48.22 -46.06
N SER A 7 -29.14 49.16 -45.61
CA SER A 7 -29.19 49.61 -44.21
C SER A 7 -29.82 48.61 -43.26
N TRP A 8 -30.76 47.77 -43.73
CA TRP A 8 -31.42 46.76 -42.89
C TRP A 8 -30.54 45.53 -42.66
N GLN A 9 -29.64 45.23 -43.60
CA GLN A 9 -28.68 44.14 -43.46
C GLN A 9 -27.67 44.42 -42.35
N SER A 10 -27.19 45.66 -42.22
CA SER A 10 -26.28 46.05 -41.14
C SER A 10 -26.94 45.95 -39.76
N VAL A 11 -28.20 46.38 -39.63
CA VAL A 11 -28.93 46.28 -38.35
C VAL A 11 -29.21 44.83 -37.96
N LEU A 12 -29.62 43.98 -38.92
CA LEU A 12 -29.85 42.55 -38.68
C LEU A 12 -28.55 41.82 -38.31
N LEU A 13 -27.42 42.20 -38.92
CA LEU A 13 -26.11 41.61 -38.59
C LEU A 13 -25.64 42.03 -37.18
N SER A 14 -25.86 43.29 -36.79
CA SER A 14 -25.53 43.78 -35.44
C SER A 14 -26.38 43.14 -34.35
N VAL A 15 -27.68 42.92 -34.59
CA VAL A 15 -28.58 42.21 -33.66
C VAL A 15 -28.22 40.73 -33.56
N ALA A 16 -27.83 40.08 -34.66
CA ALA A 16 -27.34 38.70 -34.65
C ALA A 16 -26.01 38.54 -33.89
N LEU A 17 -25.10 39.51 -34.00
CA LEU A 17 -23.83 39.50 -33.27
C LEU A 17 -24.00 39.74 -31.76
N LEU A 18 -24.98 40.55 -31.35
CA LEU A 18 -25.31 40.75 -29.93
C LEU A 18 -26.00 39.53 -29.30
N GLY A 19 -26.77 38.77 -30.08
CA GLY A 19 -27.41 37.52 -29.62
C GLY A 19 -26.42 36.37 -29.38
N LEU A 20 -25.30 36.32 -30.10
CA LEU A 20 -24.28 35.29 -29.93
C LEU A 20 -23.43 35.49 -28.67
N ALA A 21 -23.23 36.74 -28.21
CA ALA A 21 -22.48 37.04 -27.00
C ALA A 21 -23.28 36.80 -25.70
N ALA A 22 -24.61 36.85 -25.77
CA ALA A 22 -25.48 36.60 -24.62
C ALA A 22 -25.70 35.11 -24.31
N CYS A 23 -25.45 34.21 -25.27
CA CYS A 23 -25.67 32.76 -25.10
C CYS A 23 -24.46 32.01 -24.54
N THR A 24 -23.33 32.68 -24.28
CA THR A 24 -22.10 32.05 -23.79
C THR A 24 -21.71 32.49 -22.38
N GLY A 25 -22.49 33.36 -21.73
CA GLY A 25 -22.13 33.99 -20.45
C GLY A 25 -22.09 33.03 -19.26
N ASP A 26 -23.04 32.09 -19.20
CA ASP A 26 -23.25 31.22 -18.03
C ASP A 26 -23.05 29.73 -18.35
N PHE A 27 -22.38 29.39 -19.45
CA PHE A 27 -22.25 27.99 -19.88
C PHE A 27 -21.48 27.12 -18.87
N GLU A 28 -20.53 27.71 -18.14
CA GLU A 28 -19.82 27.05 -17.04
C GLU A 28 -20.71 26.87 -15.79
N ASP A 29 -21.64 27.79 -15.53
CA ASP A 29 -22.51 27.76 -14.36
C ASP A 29 -23.75 26.87 -14.56
N ILE A 30 -24.26 26.76 -15.79
CA ILE A 30 -25.40 25.88 -16.14
C ILE A 30 -25.06 24.40 -15.95
N ASN A 31 -23.77 24.04 -15.98
CA ASN A 31 -23.28 22.66 -15.82
C ASN A 31 -22.51 22.40 -14.51
N ARG A 32 -22.48 23.37 -13.58
CA ARG A 32 -21.96 23.14 -12.23
C ARG A 32 -23.07 22.58 -11.35
N ASN A 33 -22.88 21.37 -10.84
CA ASN A 33 -23.78 20.83 -9.83
C ASN A 33 -23.61 21.68 -8.54
N PRO A 34 -24.67 22.32 -8.01
CA PRO A 34 -24.55 23.19 -6.83
C PRO A 34 -24.18 22.44 -5.54
N ASN A 35 -24.17 21.10 -5.55
CA ASN A 35 -23.64 20.25 -4.48
C ASN A 35 -22.23 19.70 -4.78
N GLN A 36 -21.63 20.07 -5.91
CA GLN A 36 -20.26 19.70 -6.25
C GLN A 36 -19.31 20.47 -5.35
N VAL A 37 -18.43 19.72 -4.69
CA VAL A 37 -17.37 20.31 -3.86
C VAL A 37 -16.50 21.20 -4.75
N THR A 38 -16.37 22.48 -4.37
CA THR A 38 -15.52 23.42 -5.11
C THR A 38 -14.04 23.07 -4.92
N GLU A 39 -13.15 23.52 -5.82
CA GLU A 39 -11.70 23.35 -5.63
C GLU A 39 -11.23 23.91 -4.28
N GLU A 40 -11.75 25.08 -3.89
CA GLU A 40 -11.46 25.71 -2.60
C GLU A 40 -11.92 24.86 -1.40
N GLN A 41 -13.05 24.17 -1.52
CA GLN A 41 -13.53 23.20 -0.52
C GLN A 41 -12.72 21.90 -0.52
N MET A 42 -12.12 21.51 -1.65
CA MET A 42 -11.19 20.36 -1.74
C MET A 42 -9.78 20.69 -1.23
N ASP A 43 -9.37 21.95 -1.26
CA ASP A 43 -8.08 22.39 -0.72
C ASP A 43 -8.15 22.67 0.79
N ALA A 44 -9.35 22.93 1.32
CA ALA A 44 -9.57 23.08 2.75
C ALA A 44 -9.09 21.83 3.52
N LEU A 45 -8.33 22.07 4.60
CA LEU A 45 -7.81 21.02 5.50
C LEU A 45 -6.97 19.96 4.79
N ASN A 46 -6.26 20.31 3.70
CA ASN A 46 -5.47 19.37 2.89
C ASN A 46 -6.30 18.21 2.32
N TYR A 47 -7.61 18.37 2.09
CA TYR A 47 -8.48 17.25 1.70
C TYR A 47 -8.05 16.55 0.40
N LYS A 48 -7.64 17.32 -0.62
CA LYS A 48 -7.13 16.79 -1.90
C LYS A 48 -5.89 15.90 -1.74
N THR A 49 -4.94 16.31 -0.90
CA THR A 49 -3.67 15.60 -0.67
C THR A 49 -3.82 14.50 0.37
N GLY A 50 -4.49 14.79 1.48
CA GLY A 50 -4.68 13.89 2.61
C GLY A 50 -5.49 12.64 2.25
N THR A 51 -6.54 12.77 1.43
CA THR A 51 -7.29 11.59 0.96
C THR A 51 -6.44 10.66 0.09
N LYS A 52 -5.59 11.21 -0.79
CA LYS A 52 -4.65 10.44 -1.62
C LYS A 52 -3.55 9.78 -0.77
N PHE A 53 -3.03 10.50 0.23
CA PHE A 53 -2.10 9.94 1.20
C PHE A 53 -2.72 8.74 1.95
N LYS A 54 -3.99 8.85 2.37
CA LYS A 54 -4.74 7.75 2.98
C LYS A 54 -4.95 6.57 2.02
N SER A 55 -5.23 6.83 0.75
CA SER A 55 -5.31 5.78 -0.29
C SER A 55 -3.99 5.03 -0.43
N LEU A 56 -2.86 5.73 -0.45
CA LEU A 56 -1.53 5.10 -0.53
C LEU A 56 -1.21 4.26 0.71
N GLN A 57 -1.48 4.77 1.92
CA GLN A 57 -1.29 3.99 3.15
C GLN A 57 -2.07 2.67 3.10
N SER A 58 -3.32 2.76 2.62
CA SER A 58 -4.24 1.62 2.51
C SER A 58 -3.77 0.53 1.53
N LEU A 59 -2.68 0.74 0.78
CA LEU A 59 -2.10 -0.19 -0.18
C LEU A 59 -0.75 -0.78 0.26
N VAL A 60 -0.07 -0.21 1.27
CA VAL A 60 1.23 -0.74 1.74
C VAL A 60 1.08 -2.18 2.20
N ILE A 61 0.13 -2.42 3.10
CA ILE A 61 -0.56 -3.71 3.25
C ILE A 61 -2.02 -3.43 2.96
N PRO A 62 -2.60 -4.02 1.91
CA PRO A 62 -3.94 -3.66 1.47
C PRO A 62 -5.00 -3.80 2.57
N VAL A 63 -5.83 -2.80 2.80
CA VAL A 63 -6.90 -2.89 3.82
C VAL A 63 -8.25 -3.34 3.25
N GLN A 64 -8.44 -3.22 1.94
CA GLN A 64 -9.65 -3.68 1.26
C GLN A 64 -9.64 -5.20 1.14
N GLU A 65 -10.80 -5.83 1.34
CA GLU A 65 -10.94 -7.27 1.56
C GLU A 65 -10.37 -8.14 0.43
N HIS A 66 -10.68 -7.85 -0.82
CA HIS A 66 -10.20 -8.65 -1.96
C HIS A 66 -8.72 -8.41 -2.22
N MET A 67 -8.28 -7.15 -2.15
CA MET A 67 -6.90 -6.78 -2.30
C MET A 67 -6.05 -7.47 -1.23
N TYR A 68 -6.46 -7.45 0.04
CA TYR A 68 -5.79 -8.16 1.12
C TYR A 68 -5.80 -9.68 0.90
N GLN A 69 -6.96 -10.26 0.57
CA GLN A 69 -7.09 -11.69 0.36
C GLN A 69 -6.15 -12.18 -0.73
N PHE A 70 -6.08 -11.51 -1.88
CA PHE A 70 -5.23 -11.93 -3.00
C PHE A 70 -3.74 -11.63 -2.80
N ASN A 71 -3.39 -10.52 -2.13
CA ASN A 71 -1.99 -10.14 -1.92
C ASN A 71 -1.38 -10.87 -0.71
N GLU A 72 -2.10 -10.90 0.41
CA GLU A 72 -1.62 -11.44 1.67
C GLU A 72 -2.09 -12.89 1.85
N SER A 73 -3.39 -13.14 1.99
CA SER A 73 -3.90 -14.44 2.45
C SER A 73 -3.70 -15.58 1.43
N LEU A 74 -3.73 -15.28 0.14
CA LEU A 74 -3.63 -16.23 -0.96
C LEU A 74 -2.26 -16.29 -1.61
N SER A 75 -1.44 -15.23 -1.54
CA SER A 75 -0.12 -15.17 -2.20
C SER A 75 1.01 -15.14 -1.17
N GLY A 76 1.18 -14.01 -0.46
CA GLY A 76 2.28 -13.83 0.50
C GLY A 76 2.25 -14.83 1.66
N GLY A 77 1.08 -15.12 2.21
CA GLY A 77 0.84 -16.04 3.31
C GLY A 77 1.26 -17.47 2.98
N PRO A 78 0.77 -18.06 1.86
CA PRO A 78 1.22 -19.38 1.43
C PRO A 78 2.70 -19.47 1.09
N PHE A 79 3.27 -18.53 0.32
CA PHE A 79 4.69 -18.56 -0.01
C PHE A 79 5.59 -18.31 1.21
N GLY A 80 5.08 -17.59 2.22
CA GLY A 80 5.74 -17.41 3.51
C GLY A 80 5.54 -18.56 4.50
N GLY A 81 4.70 -19.56 4.20
CA GLY A 81 4.43 -20.69 5.11
C GLY A 81 3.45 -20.38 6.24
N TYR A 82 2.78 -19.23 6.22
CA TYR A 82 1.97 -18.76 7.35
C TYR A 82 0.49 -19.08 7.23
N ILE A 83 -0.04 -19.22 6.01
CA ILE A 83 -1.49 -19.27 5.77
C ILE A 83 -1.77 -20.22 4.61
N GLY A 84 -2.81 -21.04 4.72
CA GLY A 84 -3.32 -21.87 3.62
C GLY A 84 -4.83 -21.70 3.44
N ALA A 85 -5.32 -21.98 2.22
CA ALA A 85 -6.73 -21.82 1.87
C ALA A 85 -7.59 -23.02 2.32
N THR A 86 -8.83 -22.76 2.75
CA THR A 86 -9.82 -23.79 3.14
C THR A 86 -10.89 -24.04 2.08
N VAL A 87 -10.97 -23.21 1.05
CA VAL A 87 -12.06 -23.27 0.07
C VAL A 87 -11.85 -24.45 -0.88
N ASP A 88 -12.79 -25.39 -0.86
CA ASP A 88 -12.80 -26.64 -1.63
C ASP A 88 -13.10 -26.46 -3.13
N THR A 89 -13.66 -25.31 -3.50
CA THR A 89 -13.97 -24.97 -4.90
C THR A 89 -12.84 -24.22 -5.62
N TRP A 90 -11.79 -23.79 -4.91
CA TRP A 90 -10.67 -23.05 -5.52
C TRP A 90 -9.64 -23.99 -6.14
N GLN A 91 -9.68 -24.10 -7.46
CA GLN A 91 -8.81 -24.99 -8.23
C GLN A 91 -7.50 -24.32 -8.71
N THR A 92 -7.50 -23.00 -8.88
CA THR A 92 -6.35 -22.24 -9.39
C THR A 92 -5.78 -21.34 -8.30
N LYS A 93 -4.79 -21.84 -7.55
CA LYS A 93 -4.27 -21.20 -6.33
C LYS A 93 -2.79 -20.87 -6.45
N PHE A 94 -2.32 -19.83 -5.77
CA PHE A 94 -0.88 -19.55 -5.66
C PHE A 94 -0.15 -20.61 -4.85
N GLU A 95 -0.77 -21.15 -3.79
CA GLU A 95 -0.20 -22.20 -2.94
C GLU A 95 0.10 -23.52 -3.67
N THR A 96 -0.48 -23.73 -4.86
CA THR A 96 -0.18 -24.86 -5.75
C THR A 96 0.56 -24.44 -7.02
N TYR A 97 1.13 -23.22 -7.04
CA TYR A 97 1.83 -22.63 -8.18
C TYR A 97 1.01 -22.58 -9.48
N ASN A 98 -0.32 -22.55 -9.38
CA ASN A 98 -1.23 -22.51 -10.51
C ASN A 98 -2.32 -21.42 -10.39
N PRO A 99 -1.97 -20.16 -10.09
CA PRO A 99 -2.96 -19.08 -10.03
C PRO A 99 -3.48 -18.73 -11.43
N SER A 100 -4.78 -18.46 -11.53
CA SER A 100 -5.38 -17.97 -12.78
C SER A 100 -4.81 -16.61 -13.18
N ALA A 101 -5.01 -16.22 -14.44
CA ALA A 101 -4.63 -14.87 -14.89
C ALA A 101 -5.31 -13.77 -14.08
N ASP A 102 -6.58 -13.96 -13.69
CA ASP A 102 -7.32 -12.98 -12.91
C ASP A 102 -6.80 -12.87 -11.47
N TRP A 103 -6.41 -13.98 -10.86
CA TRP A 103 -5.80 -13.97 -9.52
C TRP A 103 -4.46 -13.24 -9.54
N ARG A 104 -3.63 -13.46 -10.58
CA ARG A 104 -2.34 -12.79 -10.73
C ARG A 104 -2.43 -11.27 -10.95
N LYS A 105 -3.57 -10.74 -11.41
CA LYS A 105 -3.74 -9.29 -11.61
C LYS A 105 -3.70 -8.53 -10.29
N TRP A 106 -4.27 -9.09 -9.22
CA TRP A 106 -4.40 -8.43 -7.92
C TRP A 106 -3.06 -7.97 -7.31
N PRO A 107 -2.08 -8.86 -7.08
CA PRO A 107 -0.78 -8.47 -6.54
C PRO A 107 0.17 -7.79 -7.53
N PHE A 108 -0.26 -7.54 -8.77
CA PHE A 108 0.57 -6.94 -9.81
C PHE A 108 -0.09 -5.75 -10.49
N ALA A 109 -1.03 -5.98 -11.41
CA ALA A 109 -1.63 -4.92 -12.20
C ALA A 109 -2.51 -3.98 -11.36
N ASN A 110 -3.33 -4.53 -10.46
CA ASN A 110 -4.24 -3.74 -9.64
C ASN A 110 -3.48 -2.89 -8.62
N VAL A 111 -2.50 -3.48 -7.90
CA VAL A 111 -1.70 -2.72 -6.91
C VAL A 111 -0.96 -1.57 -7.57
N ILE A 112 -0.38 -1.78 -8.75
CA ILE A 112 0.30 -0.72 -9.50
C ILE A 112 -0.70 0.37 -9.90
N THR A 113 -1.82 -0.01 -10.53
CA THR A 113 -2.80 0.95 -11.04
C THR A 113 -3.41 1.80 -9.92
N GLU A 114 -3.76 1.17 -8.80
CA GLU A 114 -4.35 1.82 -7.62
C GLU A 114 -3.34 2.69 -6.86
N THR A 115 -2.04 2.38 -6.95
CA THR A 115 -0.97 3.20 -6.33
C THR A 115 -0.69 4.46 -7.12
N TYR A 116 -0.55 4.36 -8.44
CA TYR A 116 -0.04 5.48 -9.23
C TYR A 116 -1.03 6.62 -9.43
N THR A 117 -2.33 6.34 -9.35
CA THR A 117 -3.38 7.37 -9.41
C THR A 117 -3.29 8.38 -8.25
N PRO A 118 -3.34 7.96 -6.96
CA PRO A 118 -3.15 8.88 -5.83
C PRO A 118 -1.72 9.42 -5.75
N TYR A 119 -0.69 8.63 -6.07
CA TYR A 119 0.71 9.09 -6.10
C TYR A 119 0.87 10.31 -7.02
N LYS A 120 0.48 10.20 -8.30
CA LYS A 120 0.53 11.31 -9.27
C LYS A 120 -0.31 12.50 -8.84
N GLY A 121 -1.48 12.22 -8.26
CA GLY A 121 -2.35 13.27 -7.77
C GLY A 121 -1.75 14.08 -6.62
N ILE A 122 -0.76 13.55 -5.89
CA ILE A 122 0.03 14.32 -4.92
C ILE A 122 1.20 15.00 -5.62
N VAL A 123 2.09 14.24 -6.28
CA VAL A 123 3.36 14.80 -6.79
C VAL A 123 3.20 15.82 -7.91
N ASN A 124 2.09 15.80 -8.65
CA ASN A 124 1.75 16.81 -9.65
C ASN A 124 0.71 17.83 -9.17
N GLY A 125 0.19 17.66 -7.95
CA GLY A 125 -0.97 18.38 -7.45
C GLY A 125 -0.68 19.34 -6.30
N THR A 126 0.53 19.34 -5.75
CA THR A 126 0.95 20.21 -4.66
C THR A 126 2.45 20.47 -4.69
N GLU A 127 2.88 21.60 -4.13
CA GLU A 127 4.29 21.95 -3.89
C GLU A 127 4.71 21.67 -2.43
N ASP A 128 3.82 21.10 -1.60
CA ASP A 128 4.14 20.71 -0.24
C ASP A 128 5.14 19.53 -0.25
N GLU A 129 6.38 19.84 0.13
CA GLU A 129 7.47 18.87 0.18
C GLU A 129 7.19 17.68 1.11
N VAL A 130 6.46 17.88 2.22
CA VAL A 130 6.13 16.81 3.17
C VAL A 130 5.10 15.87 2.55
N ALA A 131 4.12 16.42 1.83
CA ALA A 131 3.17 15.62 1.07
C ALA A 131 3.86 14.76 0.00
N ILE A 132 4.79 15.37 -0.75
CA ILE A 132 5.58 14.68 -1.78
C ILE A 132 6.47 13.60 -1.16
N ALA A 133 7.13 13.89 -0.03
CA ALA A 133 7.94 12.94 0.72
C ALA A 133 7.11 11.73 1.18
N PHE A 134 5.90 11.95 1.72
CA PHE A 134 5.00 10.86 2.06
C PHE A 134 4.57 10.04 0.84
N ALA A 135 4.24 10.69 -0.27
CA ALA A 135 3.87 9.98 -1.50
C ALA A 135 5.00 9.07 -2.00
N ARG A 136 6.24 9.56 -1.99
CA ARG A 136 7.44 8.80 -2.36
C ARG A 136 7.71 7.65 -1.39
N LEU A 137 7.69 7.91 -0.09
CA LEU A 137 7.86 6.88 0.94
C LEU A 137 6.84 5.74 0.78
N LEU A 138 5.56 6.08 0.61
CA LEU A 138 4.51 5.07 0.46
C LEU A 138 4.60 4.35 -0.88
N ARG A 139 4.98 5.03 -1.96
CA ARG A 139 5.27 4.37 -3.24
C ARG A 139 6.39 3.34 -3.08
N VAL A 140 7.50 3.67 -2.43
CA VAL A 140 8.58 2.72 -2.15
C VAL A 140 8.06 1.57 -1.27
N ALA A 141 7.31 1.86 -0.21
CA ALA A 141 6.74 0.86 0.68
C ALA A 141 5.78 -0.12 -0.02
N ILE A 142 5.06 0.31 -1.04
CA ILE A 142 4.18 -0.57 -1.84
C ILE A 142 5.01 -1.33 -2.88
N MET A 143 5.78 -0.61 -3.69
CA MET A 143 6.38 -1.13 -4.91
C MET A 143 7.58 -2.05 -4.64
N HIS A 144 8.29 -1.90 -3.51
CA HIS A 144 9.33 -2.86 -3.13
C HIS A 144 8.75 -4.27 -2.95
N ARG A 145 7.52 -4.39 -2.43
CA ARG A 145 6.82 -5.67 -2.26
C ARG A 145 6.47 -6.28 -3.63
N VAL A 146 6.06 -5.44 -4.58
CA VAL A 146 5.72 -5.88 -5.94
C VAL A 146 6.96 -6.40 -6.66
N THR A 147 8.07 -5.65 -6.64
CA THR A 147 9.32 -6.12 -7.28
C THR A 147 9.90 -7.33 -6.55
N ASP A 148 9.80 -7.44 -5.23
CA ASP A 148 10.24 -8.64 -4.50
C ASP A 148 9.46 -9.90 -4.90
N SER A 149 8.21 -9.73 -5.35
CA SER A 149 7.36 -10.84 -5.82
C SER A 149 7.57 -11.20 -7.30
N TYR A 150 7.85 -10.20 -8.15
CA TYR A 150 7.80 -10.34 -9.62
C TYR A 150 9.12 -10.06 -10.35
N GLY A 151 10.13 -9.54 -9.66
CA GLY A 151 11.36 -9.07 -10.27
C GLY A 151 11.15 -7.73 -11.00
N PRO A 152 11.49 -7.62 -12.30
CA PRO A 152 11.26 -6.40 -13.08
C PRO A 152 9.82 -5.91 -13.02
N ILE A 153 9.62 -4.60 -12.90
CA ILE A 153 8.30 -3.97 -12.81
C ILE A 153 8.28 -2.62 -13.54
N PRO A 154 7.12 -2.12 -14.00
CA PRO A 154 6.94 -0.71 -14.32
C PRO A 154 7.22 0.18 -13.10
N TYR A 155 8.20 1.10 -13.19
CA TYR A 155 8.52 2.01 -12.08
C TYR A 155 8.85 3.44 -12.54
N SER A 156 10.05 3.69 -13.07
CA SER A 156 10.55 5.01 -13.43
C SER A 156 9.72 5.66 -14.53
N LYS A 157 9.32 4.88 -15.54
CA LYS A 157 8.51 5.36 -16.67
C LYS A 157 7.08 5.70 -16.26
N LEU A 158 6.61 5.26 -15.10
CA LEU A 158 5.28 5.60 -14.63
C LEU A 158 5.16 7.05 -14.17
N GLU A 159 6.25 7.74 -13.86
CA GLU A 159 6.20 9.14 -13.41
C GLU A 159 5.75 10.09 -14.51
N SER A 160 6.25 9.89 -15.74
CA SER A 160 6.06 10.81 -16.86
C SER A 160 4.98 10.36 -17.87
N ASN A 161 4.39 9.18 -17.69
CA ASN A 161 3.37 8.64 -18.60
C ASN A 161 1.99 8.64 -17.95
N GLU A 162 0.93 8.96 -18.70
CA GLU A 162 -0.45 8.79 -18.22
C GLU A 162 -0.85 7.30 -18.17
N SER A 163 -0.34 6.51 -19.11
CA SER A 163 -0.53 5.06 -19.15
C SER A 163 0.24 4.35 -18.03
N VAL A 164 -0.38 3.34 -17.43
CA VAL A 164 0.30 2.38 -16.52
C VAL A 164 0.96 1.21 -17.27
N TYR A 165 0.69 1.08 -18.57
CA TYR A 165 1.34 0.11 -19.45
C TYR A 165 2.59 0.75 -20.05
N VAL A 166 3.70 0.62 -19.33
CA VAL A 166 5.01 1.11 -19.73
C VAL A 166 6.05 -0.02 -19.64
N GLU A 167 7.22 0.24 -20.20
CA GLU A 167 8.36 -0.68 -20.11
C GLU A 167 8.75 -0.94 -18.65
N TYR A 168 9.28 -2.13 -18.42
CA TYR A 168 9.66 -2.59 -17.10
C TYR A 168 11.11 -2.18 -16.85
N ASP A 169 11.37 -1.65 -15.66
CA ASP A 169 12.72 -1.47 -15.18
C ASP A 169 13.21 -2.80 -14.59
N SER A 170 14.51 -3.07 -14.70
CA SER A 170 15.12 -4.20 -14.00
C SER A 170 14.98 -4.03 -12.49
N GLN A 171 14.91 -5.14 -11.74
CA GLN A 171 14.80 -5.06 -10.27
C GLN A 171 15.97 -4.25 -9.64
N GLU A 172 17.17 -4.31 -10.21
CA GLU A 172 18.31 -3.49 -9.79
C GLU A 172 18.05 -1.98 -10.00
N ALA A 173 17.53 -1.59 -11.16
CA ALA A 173 17.20 -0.19 -11.45
C ALA A 173 16.05 0.31 -10.56
N VAL A 174 15.05 -0.53 -10.31
CA VAL A 174 13.94 -0.24 -9.39
C VAL A 174 14.47 -0.01 -7.97
N TYR A 175 15.30 -0.91 -7.42
CA TYR A 175 15.90 -0.74 -6.09
C TYR A 175 16.76 0.51 -5.99
N THR A 176 17.57 0.80 -7.01
CA THR A 176 18.40 2.00 -7.05
C THR A 176 17.53 3.26 -6.96
N LYS A 177 16.48 3.34 -7.79
CA LYS A 177 15.56 4.47 -7.78
C LYS A 177 14.78 4.60 -6.47
N MET A 178 14.36 3.47 -5.89
CA MET A 178 13.66 3.48 -4.60
C MET A 178 14.55 3.97 -3.45
N PHE A 179 15.85 3.67 -3.45
CA PHE A 179 16.76 4.25 -2.45
C PHE A 179 16.93 5.76 -2.61
N GLU A 180 17.03 6.27 -3.84
CA GLU A 180 17.06 7.72 -4.10
C GLU A 180 15.81 8.40 -3.55
N GLU A 181 14.62 7.89 -3.90
CA GLU A 181 13.35 8.43 -3.44
C GLU A 181 13.18 8.36 -1.92
N LEU A 182 13.65 7.27 -1.31
CA LEU A 182 13.58 7.08 0.13
C LEU A 182 14.56 7.99 0.88
N ASP A 183 15.76 8.22 0.34
CA ASP A 183 16.75 9.15 0.90
C ASP A 183 16.23 10.60 0.88
N GLU A 184 15.63 11.02 -0.24
CA GLU A 184 14.98 12.33 -0.35
C GLU A 184 13.82 12.47 0.65
N ALA A 185 12.99 11.43 0.80
CA ALA A 185 11.91 11.44 1.78
C ALA A 185 12.41 11.50 3.23
N ILE A 186 13.47 10.75 3.57
CA ILE A 186 14.10 10.77 4.89
C ILE A 186 14.64 12.15 5.22
N GLU A 187 15.31 12.82 4.27
CA GLU A 187 15.81 14.18 4.47
C GLU A 187 14.68 15.18 4.77
N ILE A 188 13.62 15.16 3.96
CA ILE A 188 12.47 16.06 4.11
C ILE A 188 11.75 15.81 5.44
N LEU A 189 11.47 14.55 5.79
CA LEU A 189 10.83 14.21 7.06
C LEU A 189 11.72 14.61 8.25
N GLY A 190 13.04 14.42 8.12
CA GLY A 190 14.03 14.78 9.14
C GLY A 190 13.99 16.26 9.53
N ARG A 191 13.94 17.16 8.55
CA ARG A 191 13.86 18.61 8.81
C ARG A 191 12.48 19.12 9.19
N ASN A 192 11.44 18.27 9.10
CA ASN A 192 10.05 18.62 9.40
C ASN A 192 9.49 17.84 10.62
N THR A 193 10.33 17.21 11.44
CA THR A 193 9.91 16.42 12.62
C THR A 193 9.12 17.20 13.68
N THR A 194 9.20 18.53 13.67
CA THR A 194 8.50 19.44 14.60
C THR A 194 7.17 19.95 14.07
N LEU A 195 6.77 19.55 12.85
CA LEU A 195 5.49 19.90 12.28
C LEU A 195 4.35 19.38 13.19
N PRO A 196 3.35 20.20 13.54
CA PRO A 196 2.24 19.76 14.38
C PRO A 196 1.49 18.58 13.77
N ALA A 197 1.20 17.56 14.59
CA ALA A 197 0.55 16.33 14.14
C ALA A 197 -0.84 16.59 13.53
N GLU A 198 -1.51 17.66 13.96
CA GLU A 198 -2.82 18.10 13.48
C GLU A 198 -2.86 18.29 11.97
N ALA A 199 -1.73 18.64 11.34
CA ALA A 199 -1.63 18.84 9.89
C ALA A 199 -1.93 17.55 9.09
N TRP A 200 -1.69 16.38 9.67
CA TRP A 200 -1.80 15.08 9.00
C TRP A 200 -2.69 14.07 9.74
N SER A 201 -2.98 14.29 11.03
CA SER A 201 -3.70 13.37 11.92
C SER A 201 -5.02 12.84 11.37
N ARG A 202 -5.76 13.64 10.61
CA ARG A 202 -7.04 13.25 10.00
C ARG A 202 -6.89 12.15 8.93
N TYR A 203 -5.73 12.09 8.29
CA TYR A 203 -5.48 11.27 7.12
C TYR A 203 -4.48 10.13 7.38
N ASP A 204 -3.72 10.23 8.47
CA ASP A 204 -2.72 9.25 8.89
C ASP A 204 -3.33 8.20 9.84
N GLY A 205 -3.48 6.96 9.35
CA GLY A 205 -3.95 5.83 10.15
C GLY A 205 -2.82 5.04 10.83
N VAL A 206 -1.56 5.44 10.65
CA VAL A 206 -0.38 4.75 11.18
C VAL A 206 0.17 5.47 12.40
N TYR A 207 0.49 6.76 12.27
CA TYR A 207 1.14 7.55 13.32
C TYR A 207 0.38 8.82 13.69
N TYR A 208 -0.86 8.97 13.21
CA TYR A 208 -1.73 10.10 13.52
C TYR A 208 -1.07 11.47 13.33
N GLY A 209 -0.19 11.57 12.32
CA GLY A 209 0.52 12.78 11.92
C GLY A 209 1.90 12.96 12.53
N ASN A 210 2.39 12.01 13.34
CA ASN A 210 3.71 12.12 13.98
C ASN A 210 4.85 11.85 12.97
N ILE A 211 5.44 12.93 12.44
CA ILE A 211 6.53 12.86 11.45
C ILE A 211 7.79 12.21 12.02
N ALA A 212 8.09 12.37 13.30
CA ALA A 212 9.27 11.72 13.90
C ALA A 212 9.15 10.19 13.88
N GLN A 213 7.94 9.63 14.01
CA GLN A 213 7.72 8.19 13.87
C GLN A 213 7.75 7.74 12.41
N TRP A 214 7.25 8.55 11.49
CA TRP A 214 7.41 8.31 10.05
C TRP A 214 8.87 8.27 9.61
N LEU A 215 9.73 9.14 10.16
CA LEU A 215 11.17 9.12 9.92
C LEU A 215 11.80 7.79 10.36
N LYS A 216 11.45 7.29 11.56
CA LYS A 216 11.91 5.98 12.04
C LYS A 216 11.46 4.85 11.12
N TYR A 217 10.22 4.89 10.65
CA TYR A 217 9.70 3.91 9.69
C TYR A 217 10.46 3.97 8.36
N ALA A 218 10.70 5.16 7.81
CA ALA A 218 11.43 5.33 6.55
C ALA A 218 12.86 4.75 6.63
N ASN A 219 13.58 5.04 7.72
CA ASN A 219 14.89 4.42 7.98
C ASN A 219 14.79 2.89 8.18
N SER A 220 13.75 2.40 8.85
CA SER A 220 13.54 0.95 9.05
C SER A 220 13.24 0.22 7.73
N LEU A 221 12.46 0.84 6.85
CA LEU A 221 12.21 0.33 5.50
C LEU A 221 13.50 0.33 4.69
N LYS A 222 14.31 1.40 4.77
CA LYS A 222 15.64 1.47 4.15
C LYS A 222 16.54 0.32 4.64
N LEU A 223 16.53 0.01 5.94
CA LEU A 223 17.27 -1.11 6.50
C LEU A 223 16.78 -2.47 5.94
N ARG A 224 15.45 -2.73 5.89
CA ARG A 224 14.88 -3.95 5.28
C ARG A 224 15.35 -4.12 3.84
N MET A 225 15.23 -3.06 3.04
CA MET A 225 15.63 -3.06 1.64
C MET A 225 17.14 -3.27 1.47
N ALA A 226 17.95 -2.65 2.32
CA ALA A 226 19.40 -2.82 2.29
C ALA A 226 19.80 -4.27 2.60
N MET A 227 19.23 -4.87 3.65
CA MET A 227 19.53 -6.25 4.03
C MET A 227 19.10 -7.28 2.97
N ARG A 228 18.03 -7.00 2.21
CA ARG A 228 17.62 -7.81 1.04
C ARG A 228 18.72 -7.93 -0.02
N LEU A 229 19.55 -6.90 -0.17
CA LEU A 229 20.64 -6.88 -1.16
C LEU A 229 21.96 -7.53 -0.67
N SER A 230 22.03 -7.98 0.58
CA SER A 230 23.26 -8.41 1.26
C SER A 230 24.11 -9.44 0.49
N TYR A 231 23.50 -10.31 -0.31
CA TYR A 231 24.22 -11.30 -1.12
C TYR A 231 24.60 -10.82 -2.52
N VAL A 232 23.75 -10.01 -3.18
CA VAL A 232 23.92 -9.64 -4.60
C VAL A 232 24.72 -8.34 -4.77
N LYS A 233 24.61 -7.41 -3.81
CA LYS A 233 25.26 -6.09 -3.82
C LYS A 233 25.71 -5.73 -2.40
N SER A 234 26.56 -6.57 -1.79
CA SER A 234 27.00 -6.47 -0.38
C SER A 234 27.51 -5.08 0.01
N ASP A 235 28.32 -4.42 -0.82
CA ASP A 235 28.86 -3.09 -0.52
C ASP A 235 27.76 -2.02 -0.42
N VAL A 236 26.79 -2.05 -1.34
CA VAL A 236 25.62 -1.15 -1.33
C VAL A 236 24.74 -1.45 -0.12
N ALA A 237 24.50 -2.74 0.16
CA ALA A 237 23.73 -3.18 1.31
C ALA A 237 24.34 -2.67 2.63
N ARG A 238 25.66 -2.84 2.80
CA ARG A 238 26.39 -2.37 3.99
C ARG A 238 26.26 -0.86 4.17
N ALA A 239 26.49 -0.08 3.11
CA ALA A 239 26.42 1.38 3.16
C ALA A 239 25.01 1.86 3.51
N LYS A 240 23.98 1.36 2.79
CA LYS A 240 22.59 1.78 3.01
C LYS A 240 22.04 1.33 4.38
N ALA A 241 22.43 0.15 4.86
CA ALA A 241 22.06 -0.30 6.20
C ALA A 241 22.73 0.57 7.29
N ALA A 242 24.01 0.91 7.14
CA ALA A 242 24.71 1.79 8.07
C ALA A 242 24.06 3.20 8.15
N GLU A 243 23.74 3.77 6.99
CA GLU A 243 23.01 5.05 6.89
C GLU A 243 21.65 4.98 7.60
N ALA A 244 20.87 3.92 7.36
CA ALA A 244 19.57 3.72 7.99
C ALA A 244 19.66 3.61 9.52
N ILE A 245 20.62 2.82 10.02
CA ILE A 245 20.85 2.64 11.45
C ILE A 245 21.25 3.98 12.09
N ALA A 246 22.17 4.71 11.47
CA ALA A 246 22.61 6.03 11.95
C ALA A 246 21.49 7.09 11.92
N GLY A 247 20.57 6.99 10.95
CA GLY A 247 19.39 7.85 10.83
C GLY A 247 18.31 7.59 11.89
N GLY A 248 18.41 6.49 12.62
CA GLY A 248 17.45 6.08 13.66
C GLY A 248 16.32 5.23 13.10
N VAL A 249 16.36 3.94 13.43
CA VAL A 249 15.32 2.95 13.09
C VAL A 249 14.30 2.79 14.23
N ILE A 250 13.26 1.99 14.01
CA ILE A 250 12.29 1.60 15.03
C ILE A 250 13.00 0.72 16.08
N GLU A 251 12.98 1.12 17.35
CA GLU A 251 13.62 0.37 18.44
C GLU A 251 12.64 -0.12 19.51
N ALA A 252 11.45 0.47 19.60
CA ALA A 252 10.45 0.17 20.61
C ALA A 252 9.09 -0.11 19.97
N ASN A 253 8.26 -0.92 20.64
CA ASN A 253 6.93 -1.28 20.14
C ASN A 253 6.00 -0.07 19.95
N ALA A 254 6.21 1.01 20.70
CA ALA A 254 5.46 2.26 20.54
C ALA A 254 5.71 2.95 19.19
N ASP A 255 6.80 2.60 18.50
CA ASP A 255 7.17 3.10 17.17
C ASP A 255 6.86 2.08 16.06
N ASN A 256 6.12 1.01 16.34
CA ASN A 256 5.74 0.05 15.30
C ASN A 256 4.86 0.73 14.24
N ALA A 257 5.15 0.46 12.96
CA ALA A 257 4.33 0.92 11.86
C ALA A 257 3.16 -0.06 11.67
N ALA A 258 1.96 0.34 12.09
CA ALA A 258 0.76 -0.47 11.92
C ALA A 258 -0.43 0.42 11.52
N MET A 259 -1.08 0.07 10.40
CA MET A 259 -2.23 0.82 9.89
C MET A 259 -3.51 0.43 10.62
N HIS A 260 -4.17 1.42 11.21
CA HIS A 260 -5.48 1.29 11.83
C HIS A 260 -6.55 1.68 10.80
N ALA A 261 -7.13 0.67 10.16
CA ALA A 261 -8.24 0.87 9.24
C ALA A 261 -9.52 1.25 10.00
N ALA A 262 -10.36 2.09 9.39
CA ALA A 262 -11.68 2.42 9.97
C ALA A 262 -12.58 1.17 10.07
N GLU A 263 -12.41 0.23 9.15
CA GLU A 263 -13.03 -1.08 9.18
C GLU A 263 -11.96 -2.12 8.86
N ASN A 264 -11.69 -3.02 9.81
CA ASN A 264 -10.72 -4.08 9.61
C ASN A 264 -11.34 -5.25 8.86
N ARG A 265 -10.98 -5.42 7.59
CA ARG A 265 -11.49 -6.49 6.73
C ARG A 265 -10.89 -7.86 7.00
N THR A 266 -9.86 -7.97 7.84
CA THR A 266 -9.27 -9.28 8.17
C THR A 266 -10.21 -10.14 9.02
N THR A 267 -11.08 -9.56 9.86
CA THR A 267 -12.10 -10.34 10.59
C THR A 267 -13.08 -11.00 9.62
N LEU A 268 -13.49 -10.29 8.57
CA LEU A 268 -14.35 -10.83 7.52
C LEU A 268 -13.67 -12.02 6.81
N ILE A 269 -12.39 -11.88 6.45
CA ILE A 269 -11.65 -12.90 5.70
C ILE A 269 -11.39 -14.16 6.54
N TYR A 270 -10.94 -14.00 7.78
CA TYR A 270 -10.51 -15.12 8.62
C TYR A 270 -11.62 -15.71 9.49
N ASN A 271 -12.52 -14.88 10.03
CA ASN A 271 -13.55 -15.31 10.98
C ASN A 271 -14.88 -15.61 10.27
N ASP A 272 -15.37 -14.69 9.43
CA ASP A 272 -16.71 -14.80 8.85
C ASP A 272 -16.72 -15.68 7.59
N TRP A 273 -15.87 -15.38 6.60
CA TRP A 273 -15.74 -16.20 5.39
C TRP A 273 -15.08 -17.54 5.72
N GLY A 274 -14.10 -17.54 6.63
CA GLY A 274 -13.36 -18.73 7.03
C GLY A 274 -12.57 -19.35 5.87
N ASP A 275 -12.12 -18.54 4.92
CA ASP A 275 -11.46 -18.98 3.68
C ASP A 275 -10.01 -19.42 3.88
N HIS A 276 -9.44 -19.19 5.07
CA HIS A 276 -8.02 -19.42 5.36
C HIS A 276 -7.81 -19.95 6.77
N ARG A 277 -6.71 -20.67 6.95
CA ARG A 277 -6.23 -21.19 8.24
C ARG A 277 -4.72 -21.03 8.36
N VAL A 278 -4.22 -21.08 9.60
CA VAL A 278 -2.80 -20.95 9.90
C VAL A 278 -2.04 -22.12 9.28
N GLY A 279 -0.93 -21.83 8.62
CA GLY A 279 -0.07 -22.83 7.99
C GLY A 279 0.51 -23.83 9.00
N ALA A 280 0.63 -25.09 8.59
CA ALA A 280 1.25 -26.14 9.39
C ALA A 280 2.70 -25.80 9.77
N ASP A 281 3.44 -25.13 8.89
CA ASP A 281 4.86 -24.80 9.06
C ASP A 281 5.09 -24.01 10.35
N ILE A 282 4.44 -22.85 10.52
CA ILE A 282 4.64 -22.01 11.71
C ILE A 282 4.21 -22.72 13.01
N LEU A 283 3.10 -23.47 12.99
CA LEU A 283 2.63 -24.21 14.16
C LEU A 283 3.56 -25.37 14.52
N CYS A 284 4.17 -26.05 13.53
CA CYS A 284 5.19 -27.07 13.77
C CYS A 284 6.42 -26.49 14.48
N TYR A 285 6.94 -25.35 14.02
CA TYR A 285 8.07 -24.67 14.69
C TYR A 285 7.71 -24.28 16.13
N MET A 286 6.56 -23.63 16.32
CA MET A 286 6.15 -23.15 17.64
C MET A 286 5.86 -24.31 18.60
N ASN A 287 5.27 -25.41 18.13
CA ASN A 287 5.06 -26.60 18.94
C ASN A 287 6.41 -27.24 19.34
N GLY A 288 7.34 -27.36 18.37
CA GLY A 288 8.68 -27.90 18.62
C GLY A 288 9.47 -27.09 19.66
N TYR A 289 9.34 -25.77 19.64
CA TYR A 289 9.95 -24.87 20.60
C TYR A 289 9.17 -24.68 21.90
N LYS A 290 7.98 -25.29 22.04
CA LYS A 290 7.06 -25.06 23.16
C LYS A 290 6.82 -23.56 23.37
N ASP A 291 6.55 -22.87 22.26
CA ASP A 291 6.53 -21.43 22.21
C ASP A 291 5.32 -20.85 22.97
N PRO A 292 5.52 -20.01 24.01
CA PRO A 292 4.44 -19.47 24.81
C PRO A 292 3.55 -18.48 24.04
N ARG A 293 3.95 -18.07 22.83
CA ARG A 293 3.16 -17.18 21.98
C ARG A 293 2.02 -17.90 21.27
N MET A 294 2.01 -19.24 21.25
CA MET A 294 1.02 -20.04 20.51
C MET A 294 -0.42 -19.63 20.84
N GLU A 295 -0.78 -19.58 22.12
CA GLU A 295 -2.11 -19.18 22.58
C GLU A 295 -2.42 -17.68 22.44
N LYS A 296 -1.40 -16.85 22.19
CA LYS A 296 -1.56 -15.40 21.96
C LYS A 296 -1.74 -15.06 20.49
N MET A 297 -1.35 -15.96 19.59
CA MET A 297 -1.39 -15.73 18.14
C MET A 297 -2.49 -16.54 17.45
N PHE A 298 -2.86 -17.70 17.99
CA PHE A 298 -3.73 -18.65 17.30
C PHE A 298 -4.86 -19.16 18.18
N LEU A 299 -5.95 -19.56 17.53
CA LEU A 299 -7.07 -20.28 18.10
C LEU A 299 -6.85 -21.79 17.89
N ALA A 300 -7.08 -22.57 18.93
CA ALA A 300 -7.16 -24.02 18.82
C ALA A 300 -8.34 -24.43 17.91
N ASN A 301 -8.28 -25.64 17.37
CA ASN A 301 -9.36 -26.24 16.59
C ASN A 301 -10.55 -26.68 17.47
N ASP A 302 -11.54 -27.33 16.86
CA ASP A 302 -12.77 -27.77 17.53
C ASP A 302 -12.59 -28.80 18.66
N VAL A 303 -11.42 -29.45 18.76
CA VAL A 303 -11.08 -30.40 19.84
C VAL A 303 -10.04 -29.85 20.82
N GLY A 304 -9.61 -28.59 20.65
CA GLY A 304 -8.66 -27.93 21.56
C GLY A 304 -7.18 -28.07 21.18
N ASP A 305 -6.88 -28.57 19.98
CA ASP A 305 -5.51 -28.73 19.48
C ASP A 305 -5.07 -27.58 18.56
N TYR A 306 -3.77 -27.28 18.55
CA TYR A 306 -3.16 -26.37 17.58
C TYR A 306 -2.70 -27.12 16.33
N VAL A 307 -3.49 -27.08 15.28
CA VAL A 307 -3.25 -27.85 14.04
C VAL A 307 -3.28 -26.91 12.84
N GLY A 308 -2.15 -26.74 12.16
CA GLY A 308 -2.09 -25.90 10.97
C GLY A 308 -2.50 -26.66 9.71
N ILE A 309 -3.05 -25.92 8.73
CA ILE A 309 -3.36 -26.46 7.41
C ILE A 309 -2.06 -26.64 6.62
N ARG A 310 -1.89 -27.82 6.00
CA ARG A 310 -0.76 -28.01 5.07
C ARG A 310 -1.01 -27.18 3.82
N ILE A 311 -0.16 -26.19 3.59
CA ILE A 311 -0.27 -25.30 2.43
C ILE A 311 -0.16 -26.12 1.14
N GLY A 312 -1.08 -25.86 0.20
CA GLY A 312 -1.19 -26.59 -1.06
C GLY A 312 -1.90 -27.95 -0.98
N ILE A 313 -2.53 -28.29 0.15
CA ILE A 313 -3.36 -29.51 0.27
C ILE A 313 -4.60 -29.43 -0.63
N ASP A 314 -5.09 -30.60 -1.04
CA ASP A 314 -6.42 -30.74 -1.64
C ASP A 314 -7.48 -30.70 -0.53
N VAL A 315 -8.26 -29.61 -0.49
CA VAL A 315 -9.32 -29.44 0.50
C VAL A 315 -10.60 -30.02 -0.06
N THR A 316 -11.05 -31.15 0.49
CA THR A 316 -12.25 -31.86 0.01
C THR A 316 -13.55 -31.31 0.58
N SER A 317 -13.48 -30.56 1.69
CA SER A 317 -14.64 -29.96 2.33
C SER A 317 -14.21 -28.74 3.13
N LYS A 318 -14.71 -27.56 2.73
CA LYS A 318 -14.42 -26.31 3.43
C LYS A 318 -14.86 -26.36 4.89
N SER A 319 -16.06 -26.88 5.16
CA SER A 319 -16.59 -26.96 6.53
C SER A 319 -15.70 -27.81 7.45
N GLN A 320 -15.18 -28.94 6.95
CA GLN A 320 -14.24 -29.75 7.71
C GLN A 320 -12.89 -29.07 7.90
N ALA A 321 -12.36 -28.38 6.89
CA ALA A 321 -11.10 -27.65 7.00
C ALA A 321 -11.20 -26.51 8.03
N VAL A 322 -12.32 -25.78 8.01
CA VAL A 322 -12.62 -24.70 8.95
C VAL A 322 -12.64 -25.19 10.40
N SER A 323 -13.15 -26.40 10.66
CA SER A 323 -13.25 -26.95 12.02
C SER A 323 -11.96 -27.60 12.51
N LYS A 324 -11.26 -28.34 11.63
CA LYS A 324 -10.08 -29.15 11.99
C LYS A 324 -8.80 -28.34 12.18
N TYR A 325 -8.67 -27.22 11.48
CA TYR A 325 -7.46 -26.42 11.48
C TYR A 325 -7.62 -25.14 12.31
N SER A 326 -6.52 -24.75 12.96
CA SER A 326 -6.37 -23.56 13.77
C SER A 326 -6.47 -22.28 12.94
N ASN A 327 -7.14 -21.29 13.52
CA ASN A 327 -7.23 -19.95 12.94
C ASN A 327 -6.25 -18.99 13.64
N MET A 328 -5.99 -17.86 13.01
CA MET A 328 -5.27 -16.76 13.67
C MET A 328 -6.21 -15.93 14.55
N ILE A 329 -5.69 -15.37 15.63
CA ILE A 329 -6.44 -14.42 16.46
C ILE A 329 -6.44 -13.08 15.73
N VAL A 330 -7.62 -12.69 15.24
CA VAL A 330 -7.87 -11.43 14.55
C VAL A 330 -9.15 -10.82 15.09
N ALA A 331 -9.06 -9.58 15.55
CA ALA A 331 -10.15 -8.77 16.07
C ALA A 331 -10.34 -7.50 15.24
N SER A 332 -11.48 -6.82 15.41
CA SER A 332 -11.84 -5.63 14.63
C SER A 332 -10.85 -4.46 14.79
N ASP A 333 -10.11 -4.44 15.89
CA ASP A 333 -9.09 -3.45 16.23
C ASP A 333 -7.65 -3.92 15.95
N THR A 334 -7.46 -5.14 15.43
CA THR A 334 -6.12 -5.64 15.05
C THR A 334 -5.57 -4.80 13.88
N PRO A 335 -4.45 -4.09 14.05
CA PRO A 335 -3.93 -3.24 13.00
C PRO A 335 -3.17 -4.04 11.95
N TYR A 336 -3.03 -3.47 10.75
CA TYR A 336 -2.25 -4.06 9.66
C TYR A 336 -0.77 -3.71 9.84
N LEU A 337 0.01 -4.65 10.34
CA LEU A 337 1.40 -4.41 10.72
C LEU A 337 2.34 -4.35 9.51
N TRP A 338 2.98 -3.20 9.26
CA TRP A 338 3.91 -3.01 8.15
C TRP A 338 5.36 -3.32 8.55
N PHE A 339 5.75 -2.90 9.75
CA PHE A 339 7.10 -3.05 10.29
C PHE A 339 7.06 -2.97 11.83
N ASN A 340 7.87 -3.78 12.53
CA ASN A 340 7.95 -3.74 13.99
C ASN A 340 9.39 -3.67 14.54
N ALA A 341 9.51 -3.32 15.82
CA ALA A 341 10.77 -3.23 16.53
C ALA A 341 11.55 -4.56 16.57
N ALA A 342 10.84 -5.70 16.60
CA ALA A 342 11.49 -7.01 16.57
C ALA A 342 12.23 -7.22 15.24
N GLU A 343 11.63 -6.86 14.12
CA GLU A 343 12.24 -6.94 12.81
C GLU A 343 13.46 -6.02 12.69
N ALA A 344 13.35 -4.74 13.09
CA ALA A 344 14.52 -3.85 13.12
C ALA A 344 15.64 -4.42 13.99
N THR A 345 15.30 -5.08 15.10
CA THR A 345 16.29 -5.73 15.98
C THR A 345 16.96 -6.91 15.28
N PHE A 346 16.20 -7.78 14.60
CA PHE A 346 16.79 -8.89 13.84
C PHE A 346 17.64 -8.42 12.66
N LEU A 347 17.22 -7.38 11.93
CA LEU A 347 17.99 -6.82 10.82
C LEU A 347 19.31 -6.19 11.30
N ARG A 348 19.29 -5.49 12.44
CA ARG A 348 20.51 -4.97 13.07
C ARG A 348 21.43 -6.08 13.55
N ALA A 349 20.88 -7.13 14.18
CA ALA A 349 21.68 -8.28 14.59
C ALA A 349 22.35 -8.96 13.38
N GLU A 350 21.64 -9.11 12.27
CA GLU A 350 22.21 -9.66 11.03
C GLU A 350 23.25 -8.72 10.41
N TYR A 351 23.04 -7.40 10.44
CA TYR A 351 24.03 -6.42 10.02
C TYR A 351 25.36 -6.59 10.77
N GLU A 352 25.32 -6.67 12.11
CA GLU A 352 26.50 -6.88 12.94
C GLU A 352 27.17 -8.23 12.66
N LEU A 353 26.40 -9.31 12.49
CA LEU A 353 26.96 -10.61 12.13
C LEU A 353 27.67 -10.62 10.77
N ARG A 354 27.26 -9.75 9.84
CA ARG A 354 27.84 -9.66 8.49
C ARG A 354 29.03 -8.70 8.41
N TRP A 355 28.96 -7.57 9.11
CA TRP A 355 29.86 -6.43 8.89
C TRP A 355 30.33 -5.69 10.16
N GLY A 356 29.88 -6.11 11.35
CA GLY A 356 30.19 -5.48 12.65
C GLY A 356 31.55 -5.83 13.23
#